data_AF-A0A3C0R8U9-F1
#
_entry.id   AF-A0A3C0R8U9-F1
#
_cell.length_a   1.000
_cell.length_b   1.000
_cell.length_c   1.000
_cell.angle_alpha   90.00
_cell.angle_beta   90.00
_cell.angle_gamma   90.00
#
_symmetry.space_group_name_H-M   'P 1'
#
loop_
_entity.id
_entity.type
_entity.pdbx_description
1 polymer ?
#
loop_
_entity_poly.entity_id
_entity_poly.type
_entity_poly.pdbx_seq_one_letter_code
_entity_poly.pdbx_strand_id
1 'polypeptide(L)' 'VAEARNSASRLEFKRFYEIALKSANETLYWLNLLKDGYQLKDEKLDMLLKEVDELTRILASSVLKLKQAKS' A
#
# COMPACT_ATOMS: atom_id res chain seq x y z
N VAL A 1 -20.77 10.49 30.48
CA VAL A 1 -20.83 10.58 29.01
C VAL A 1 -19.44 10.32 28.46
N ALA A 2 -19.13 9.06 28.14
CA ALA A 2 -17.78 8.57 27.81
C ALA A 2 -17.71 8.05 26.36
N GLU A 3 -18.46 8.69 25.45
CA GLU A 3 -18.58 8.32 24.04
C GLU A 3 -17.76 9.25 23.13
N ALA A 4 -16.63 9.77 23.63
CA ALA A 4 -15.79 10.75 22.93
C ALA A 4 -14.43 10.17 22.48
N ARG A 5 -14.37 8.88 22.14
CA ARG A 5 -13.22 8.30 21.39
C ARG A 5 -13.69 7.67 20.08
N ASN A 6 -14.51 8.42 19.34
CA ASN A 6 -14.92 8.10 17.98
C ASN A 6 -13.81 8.39 16.95
N SER A 7 -12.55 8.14 17.32
CA SER A 7 -11.40 8.25 16.44
C SER A 7 -10.88 6.83 16.22
N ALA A 8 -10.91 6.34 14.98
CA ALA A 8 -10.27 5.07 14.61
C ALA A 8 -8.93 4.94 15.35
N SER A 9 -8.79 3.89 16.15
CA SER A 9 -7.63 3.74 17.01
C SER A 9 -6.36 3.70 16.15
N ARG A 10 -5.21 4.12 16.70
CA ARG A 10 -3.91 3.96 16.01
C ARG A 10 -3.68 2.53 15.48
N LEU A 11 -4.24 1.54 16.18
CA LEU A 11 -4.23 0.14 15.77
C LEU A 11 -5.07 -0.11 14.51
N GLU A 12 -6.29 0.43 14.45
CA GLU A 12 -7.13 0.36 13.24
C GLU A 12 -6.50 1.09 12.08
N PHE A 13 -5.94 2.27 12.30
CA PHE A 13 -5.21 3.02 11.26
C PHE A 13 -4.04 2.19 10.71
N LYS A 14 -3.24 1.58 11.59
CA LYS A 14 -2.18 0.64 11.18
C LYS A 14 -2.75 -0.53 10.36
N ARG A 15 -3.86 -1.13 10.80
CA ARG A 15 -4.49 -2.26 10.12
C ARG A 15 -4.96 -1.89 8.70
N PHE A 16 -5.56 -0.71 8.52
CA PHE A 16 -5.95 -0.22 7.19
C PHE A 16 -4.75 -0.06 6.26
N TYR A 17 -3.65 0.50 6.78
CA TYR A 17 -2.42 0.66 5.99
C TYR A 17 -1.76 -0.69 5.67
N GLU A 18 -1.81 -1.67 6.58
CA GLU A 18 -1.33 -3.03 6.31
C GLU A 18 -2.16 -3.72 5.23
N ILE A 19 -3.49 -3.56 5.24
CA ILE A 19 -4.38 -4.07 4.19
C ILE A 19 -4.05 -3.40 2.85
N ALA A 20 -3.99 -2.06 2.82
CA ALA A 20 -3.68 -1.31 1.61
C ALA A 20 -2.30 -1.69 1.04
N LEU A 21 -1.29 -1.85 1.90
CA LEU A 21 0.03 -2.29 1.48
C LEU A 21 0.00 -3.68 0.85
N LYS A 22 -0.77 -4.62 1.41
CA LYS A 22 -0.93 -5.96 0.83
C LYS A 22 -1.58 -5.87 -0.56
N SER A 23 -2.68 -5.12 -0.70
CA SER A 23 -3.36 -4.92 -1.98
C SER A 23 -2.49 -4.23 -3.04
N ALA A 24 -1.65 -3.28 -2.63
CA ALA A 24 -0.71 -2.62 -3.53
C ALA A 24 0.37 -3.60 -4.04
N ASN A 25 0.93 -4.43 -3.16
CA ASN A 25 1.88 -5.48 -3.56
C ASN A 25 1.24 -6.52 -4.50
N GLU A 26 0.00 -6.93 -4.26
CA GLU A 26 -0.74 -7.83 -5.16
C GLU A 26 -0.96 -7.19 -6.52
N THR A 27 -1.35 -5.91 -6.56
CA THR A 27 -1.49 -5.15 -7.82
C THR A 27 -0.17 -5.09 -8.58
N LEU A 28 0.93 -4.77 -7.90
CA LEU A 28 2.27 -4.73 -8.49
C LEU A 28 2.66 -6.09 -9.08
N TYR A 29 2.36 -7.18 -8.37
CA TYR A 29 2.58 -8.53 -8.87
C TYR A 29 1.79 -8.81 -10.16
N TRP A 30 0.49 -8.50 -10.19
CA TRP A 30 -0.34 -8.73 -11.37
C TRP A 30 0.08 -7.89 -12.58
N LEU A 31 0.46 -6.63 -12.37
CA LEU A 31 0.94 -5.76 -13.45
C LEU A 31 2.28 -6.25 -14.03
N ASN A 32 3.21 -6.71 -13.18
CA ASN A 32 4.46 -7.31 -13.66
C ASN A 32 4.20 -8.62 -14.40
N LEU A 33 3.32 -9.49 -13.87
CA LEU A 33 2.95 -10.73 -14.54
C LEU A 33 2.32 -10.48 -15.91
N LEU A 34 1.45 -9.47 -16.02
CA LEU A 34 0.85 -9.06 -17.29
C LEU A 34 1.92 -8.56 -18.27
N LYS A 35 2.84 -7.71 -17.80
CA LYS A 35 3.92 -7.17 -18.63
C LYS A 35 4.82 -8.27 -19.17
N ASP A 36 5.28 -9.15 -18.29
CA ASP A 36 6.26 -10.19 -18.61
C ASP A 36 5.61 -11.33 -19.40
N GLY A 37 4.40 -11.73 -19.01
CA GLY A 37 3.66 -12.83 -19.63
C GLY A 37 3.27 -12.58 -21.09
N TYR A 38 3.06 -11.30 -21.45
CA TYR A 38 2.72 -10.89 -22.82
C TYR A 38 3.79 -10.05 -23.50
N GLN A 39 4.97 -9.88 -22.88
CA GLN A 39 6.09 -9.08 -23.39
C GLN A 39 5.67 -7.66 -23.82
N LEU A 40 4.77 -7.05 -23.05
CA LEU A 40 4.18 -5.76 -23.40
C LEU A 40 5.22 -4.65 -23.29
N LYS A 41 5.30 -3.83 -24.33
CA LYS A 41 6.00 -2.54 -24.34
C LYS A 41 4.95 -1.44 -24.41
N ASP A 42 4.35 -1.17 -23.27
CA ASP A 42 3.26 -0.20 -23.12
C ASP A 42 3.66 0.86 -22.07
N GLU A 43 3.79 2.10 -22.53
CA GLU A 43 4.16 3.23 -21.69
C GLU A 43 3.16 3.49 -20.56
N LYS A 44 1.86 3.23 -20.79
CA LYS A 44 0.84 3.34 -19.73
C LYS A 44 1.01 2.26 -18.68
N LEU A 45 1.35 1.04 -19.08
CA LEU A 45 1.64 -0.03 -18.13
C LEU A 45 2.88 0.30 -17.29
N ASP A 46 3.91 0.88 -17.90
CA ASP A 46 5.11 1.33 -17.21
C ASP A 46 4.82 2.48 -16.23
N MET A 47 3.97 3.43 -16.62
CA MET A 47 3.50 4.50 -15.74
C MET A 47 2.71 3.94 -14.54
N LEU A 48 1.80 3.00 -14.77
CA LEU A 48 1.01 2.36 -13.70
C LEU A 48 1.90 1.56 -12.75
N LEU A 49 2.87 0.79 -13.27
CA LEU A 49 3.84 0.06 -12.45
C LEU A 49 4.62 1.00 -11.54
N LYS A 50 5.08 2.14 -12.09
CA LYS A 50 5.79 3.16 -11.34
C LYS A 50 4.90 3.77 -10.24
N GLU A 51 3.68 4.14 -10.57
CA GLU A 51 2.74 4.73 -9.59
C GLU A 51 2.44 3.75 -8.44
N VAL A 52 2.20 2.47 -8.76
CA VAL A 52 1.94 1.44 -7.73
C VAL A 52 3.18 1.19 -6.85
N ASP A 53 4.39 1.22 -7.40
CA ASP A 53 5.64 1.13 -6.60
C ASP A 53 5.77 2.32 -5.64
N GLU A 54 5.51 3.54 -6.12
CA GLU A 54 5.54 4.76 -5.30
C GLU A 54 4.52 4.70 -4.16
N LEU A 55 3.28 4.29 -4.45
CA LEU A 55 2.23 4.09 -3.44
C LEU A 55 2.63 3.03 -2.42
N THR A 56 3.21 1.91 -2.86
CA THR A 56 3.69 0.84 -1.99
C THR A 56 4.75 1.35 -1.01
N ARG A 57 5.69 2.19 -1.47
CA ARG A 57 6.72 2.82 -0.61
C ARG A 57 6.11 3.77 0.42
N ILE A 58 5.14 4.59 0.02
CA ILE A 58 4.42 5.50 0.93
C ILE A 58 3.70 4.71 2.02
N LEU A 59 2.96 3.67 1.65
CA LEU A 59 2.24 2.81 2.58
C LEU A 59 3.20 2.07 3.53
N ALA A 60 4.28 1.49 3.00
CA ALA A 60 5.30 0.82 3.79
C ALA A 60 5.95 1.76 4.81
N SER A 61 6.33 2.97 4.40
CA SER A 61 6.90 3.98 5.30
C SER A 61 5.93 4.38 6.42
N SER A 62 4.63 4.46 6.09
CA SER A 62 3.57 4.79 7.05
C SER A 62 3.39 3.67 8.07
N VAL A 63 3.36 2.41 7.62
CA VAL A 63 3.31 1.23 8.51
C VAL A 63 4.53 1.17 9.43
N LEU A 64 5.73 1.44 8.91
CA LEU A 64 6.98 1.43 9.70
C LEU A 64 6.96 2.52 10.79
N LYS A 65 6.56 3.75 10.45
CA LYS A 65 6.43 4.83 11.44
C LYS A 65 5.43 4.48 12.56
N LEU A 66 4.30 3.87 12.20
CA LEU A 66 3.29 3.42 13.17
C LEU A 66 3.79 2.28 14.06
N LYS A 67 4.71 1.44 13.58
CA LYS A 67 5.37 0.38 14.36
C LYS A 67 6.43 0.94 15.32
N GLN A 68 7.19 1.96 14.91
CA GLN A 68 8.26 2.57 15.72
C GLN A 68 7.71 3.39 16.89
N ALA A 69 6.56 4.03 16.75
CA ALA A 69 5.96 4.83 17.83
C ALA A 69 5.37 3.99 19.00
N LYS A 70 5.82 2.74 19.16
CA LYS A 70 5.46 1.78 20.21
C LYS A 70 6.62 1.49 21.19
N SER A 71 7.79 2.10 20.99
CA SER A 71 8.96 2.03 21.89
C SER A 71 8.95 3.16 22.91
#